data_AF-A0A093BJZ8-F1
#
_entry.id   AF-A0A093BJZ8-F1
#
_cell.length_a   1.000
_cell.length_b   1.000
_cell.length_c   1.000
_cell.angle_alpha   90.00
_cell.angle_beta   90.00
_cell.angle_gamma   90.00
#
_symmetry.space_group_name_H-M   'P 1'
#
loop_
_entity.id
_entity.type
_entity.pdbx_description
1 polymer ?
#
loop_
_entity_poly.entity_id
_entity_poly.type
_entity_poly.pdbx_seq_one_letter_code
_entity_poly.pdbx_strand_id
1 'polypeptide(L)'
;VSLSSPFSRILGEGNAGLMGLATESTPGKRIRKPSLLYEGFESPTMASVPALQSPQVNPPPPEVSNPKKPGRVTNQLQYLHKVVMKALWKHQFAWPFRQPVDAVKLGLPDYHKIIKQPMDMGTIKRRLENNYYWGAAECMQDFNTMFTNCYIYNK
;
A
#
# COMPACT_ATOMS: atom_id res chain seq x y z
N VAL A 1 5.80 -12.44 -40.48
CA VAL A 1 5.10 -13.74 -40.45
C VAL A 1 4.08 -13.67 -39.34
N SER A 2 2.82 -13.83 -39.73
CA SER A 2 1.61 -13.85 -38.89
C SER A 2 1.66 -14.90 -37.79
N LEU A 3 0.70 -14.78 -36.85
CA LEU A 3 -0.05 -15.82 -36.11
C LEU A 3 -0.25 -15.34 -34.66
N SER A 4 -1.37 -14.69 -34.33
CA SER A 4 -2.72 -15.22 -34.05
C SER A 4 -2.96 -15.56 -32.57
N SER A 5 -4.02 -14.92 -32.04
CA SER A 5 -4.81 -15.10 -30.79
C SER A 5 -5.21 -16.58 -30.47
N PRO A 6 -6.05 -16.96 -29.45
CA PRO A 6 -6.92 -16.17 -28.53
C PRO A 6 -7.13 -16.71 -27.08
N PHE A 7 -7.81 -15.93 -26.21
CA PHE A 7 -8.76 -16.50 -25.23
C PHE A 7 -9.94 -15.55 -24.96
N SER A 8 -11.10 -16.16 -24.78
CA SER A 8 -12.45 -15.66 -25.12
C SER A 8 -13.16 -14.88 -24.00
N ARG A 9 -14.11 -14.01 -24.39
CA ARG A 9 -15.27 -13.63 -23.54
C ARG A 9 -16.55 -13.64 -24.38
N ILE A 10 -17.52 -14.42 -23.90
CA ILE A 10 -18.91 -14.47 -24.35
C ILE A 10 -19.71 -13.52 -23.45
N LEU A 11 -20.59 -12.70 -24.03
CA LEU A 11 -21.75 -12.13 -23.35
C LEU A 11 -22.92 -12.06 -24.34
N GLY A 12 -24.05 -12.65 -23.96
CA GLY A 12 -25.31 -12.59 -24.68
C GLY A 12 -26.41 -11.97 -23.80
N GLU A 13 -27.26 -11.18 -24.46
CA GLU A 13 -28.70 -10.91 -24.23
C GLU A 13 -29.10 -10.32 -22.85
N GLY A 14 -29.96 -9.30 -22.70
CA GLY A 14 -31.00 -8.70 -23.53
C GLY A 14 -32.26 -8.58 -22.65
N ASN A 15 -32.83 -7.37 -22.45
CA ASN A 15 -34.29 -7.22 -22.21
C ASN A 15 -34.80 -5.77 -22.33
N ALA A 16 -35.98 -5.65 -22.96
CA ALA A 16 -36.87 -4.47 -23.08
C ALA A 16 -37.49 -4.08 -21.71
N GLY A 17 -38.09 -2.93 -21.39
CA GLY A 17 -38.83 -1.88 -22.12
C GLY A 17 -40.23 -1.73 -21.48
N LEU A 18 -40.67 -0.53 -21.04
CA LEU A 18 -42.06 0.03 -21.14
C LEU A 18 -42.31 1.29 -20.26
N MET A 19 -43.21 2.15 -20.76
CA MET A 19 -43.70 3.45 -20.26
C MET A 19 -44.75 3.39 -19.14
N GLY A 20 -44.98 4.53 -18.44
CA GLY A 20 -46.25 4.83 -17.75
C GLY A 20 -46.28 6.16 -16.98
N LEU A 21 -47.26 7.03 -17.27
CA LEU A 21 -47.55 8.35 -16.68
C LEU A 21 -48.70 8.29 -15.65
N ALA A 22 -48.89 9.40 -14.90
CA ALA A 22 -50.07 9.85 -14.09
C ALA A 22 -50.15 9.33 -12.63
N THR A 23 -50.75 9.97 -11.61
CA THR A 23 -51.27 11.33 -11.24
C THR A 23 -51.61 11.27 -9.72
N GLU A 24 -51.62 12.43 -9.06
CA GLU A 24 -52.24 12.88 -7.77
C GLU A 24 -52.99 11.91 -6.82
N SER A 25 -52.80 12.08 -5.50
CA SER A 25 -53.82 12.60 -4.53
C SER A 25 -53.47 12.31 -3.05
N THR A 26 -53.70 13.30 -2.18
CA THR A 26 -53.75 13.22 -0.70
C THR A 26 -55.23 13.08 -0.27
N PRO A 27 -55.61 12.66 0.97
CA PRO A 27 -55.52 13.52 2.16
C PRO A 27 -55.45 12.82 3.56
N GLY A 28 -54.88 13.52 4.55
CA GLY A 28 -55.63 13.76 5.79
C GLY A 28 -55.12 13.22 7.13
N LYS A 29 -54.94 14.21 8.04
CA LYS A 29 -55.28 14.25 9.47
C LYS A 29 -54.21 13.92 10.52
N ARG A 30 -53.92 15.00 11.23
CA ARG A 30 -53.07 15.25 12.39
C ARG A 30 -53.79 14.76 13.66
N ILE A 31 -53.24 13.80 14.39
CA ILE A 31 -53.66 13.47 15.76
C ILE A 31 -52.43 13.39 16.66
N ARG A 32 -52.56 14.01 17.83
CA ARG A 32 -51.52 14.29 18.83
C ARG A 32 -51.11 13.01 19.58
N LYS A 33 -49.82 12.93 19.94
CA LYS A 33 -49.24 11.89 20.82
C LYS A 33 -50.05 11.71 22.11
N PRO A 34 -50.02 10.51 22.68
CA PRO A 34 -49.56 10.37 24.05
C PRO A 34 -48.36 9.44 24.12
N SER A 35 -47.33 9.90 24.81
CA SER A 35 -46.23 9.09 25.30
C SER A 35 -46.77 7.98 26.21
N LEU A 36 -46.43 6.73 25.91
CA LEU A 36 -46.34 5.71 26.95
C LEU A 36 -45.01 4.98 26.85
N LEU A 37 -44.29 5.16 27.93
CA LEU A 37 -43.15 4.39 28.38
C LEU A 37 -43.46 2.88 28.32
N TYR A 38 -42.40 2.13 28.05
CA TYR A 38 -42.12 0.80 28.60
C TYR A 38 -42.67 -0.42 27.82
N GLU A 39 -41.80 -1.11 27.08
CA GLU A 39 -41.32 -2.48 27.40
C GLU A 39 -40.74 -3.20 26.18
N GLY A 40 -39.60 -3.86 26.37
CA GLY A 40 -39.05 -4.81 25.39
C GLY A 40 -37.53 -4.78 25.24
N PHE A 41 -36.78 -4.84 26.34
CA PHE A 41 -35.33 -5.09 26.31
C PHE A 41 -35.08 -6.61 26.39
N GLU A 42 -35.11 -7.28 25.25
CA GLU A 42 -34.49 -8.59 24.98
C GLU A 42 -34.04 -8.52 23.50
N SER A 43 -32.84 -8.85 23.04
CA SER A 43 -31.60 -9.42 23.56
C SER A 43 -30.46 -8.87 22.67
N PRO A 44 -29.19 -8.82 23.11
CA PRO A 44 -28.09 -8.42 22.23
C PRO A 44 -27.82 -9.55 21.24
N THR A 45 -28.29 -9.40 20.01
CA THR A 45 -27.69 -10.11 18.88
C THR A 45 -26.24 -9.64 18.81
N MET A 46 -25.31 -10.57 19.04
CA MET A 46 -23.89 -10.38 18.80
C MET A 46 -23.69 -10.07 17.32
N ALA A 47 -23.82 -8.79 16.96
CA ALA A 47 -23.33 -8.28 15.71
C ALA A 47 -21.83 -8.57 15.72
N SER A 48 -21.41 -9.50 14.87
CA SER A 48 -20.00 -9.66 14.52
C SER A 48 -19.54 -8.30 14.00
N VAL A 49 -18.91 -7.52 14.86
CA VAL A 49 -18.28 -6.27 14.46
C VAL A 49 -17.26 -6.68 13.39
N PRO A 50 -17.41 -6.28 12.12
CA PRO A 50 -16.29 -6.41 11.21
C PRO A 50 -15.24 -5.47 11.81
N ALA A 51 -14.16 -6.05 12.34
CA ALA A 51 -13.04 -5.28 12.83
C ALA A 51 -12.70 -4.27 11.74
N LEU A 52 -12.93 -2.98 12.02
CA LEU A 52 -12.58 -1.87 11.15
C LEU A 52 -11.08 -1.98 10.90
N GLN A 53 -10.70 -2.64 9.81
CA GLN A 53 -9.34 -2.60 9.32
C GLN A 53 -9.10 -1.14 8.96
N SER A 54 -8.36 -0.45 9.84
CA SER A 54 -7.80 0.86 9.55
C SER A 54 -7.28 0.86 8.12
N PRO A 55 -7.61 1.85 7.27
CA PRO A 55 -7.11 1.89 5.91
C PRO A 55 -5.59 1.72 5.95
N GLN A 56 -5.11 0.60 5.43
CA GLN A 56 -3.70 0.32 5.34
C GLN A 56 -3.14 1.28 4.31
N VAL A 57 -2.38 2.29 4.74
CA VAL A 57 -1.72 3.23 3.84
C VAL A 57 -0.22 2.98 3.96
N ASN A 58 0.45 2.72 2.84
CA ASN A 58 1.89 2.60 2.83
C ASN A 58 2.51 3.95 3.27
N PRO A 59 3.55 3.93 4.13
CA PRO A 59 4.25 5.15 4.50
C PRO A 59 4.88 5.80 3.25
N PRO A 60 5.13 7.11 3.30
CA PRO A 60 5.89 7.76 2.23
C PRO A 60 7.25 7.07 2.07
N PRO A 61 7.77 6.95 0.83
CA PRO A 61 9.09 6.41 0.58
C PRO A 61 10.17 7.15 1.38
N PRO A 62 11.28 6.50 1.77
CA PRO A 62 12.33 7.17 2.51
C PRO A 62 12.91 8.35 1.72
N GLU A 63 13.30 9.41 2.44
CA GLU A 63 13.88 10.63 1.86
C GLU A 63 15.14 10.29 1.04
N VAL A 64 15.28 10.84 -0.16
CA VAL A 64 16.41 10.55 -1.06
C VAL A 64 17.29 11.75 -1.39
N SER A 65 16.90 12.93 -0.94
CA SER A 65 17.61 14.20 -1.12
C SER A 65 17.24 15.10 0.04
N ASN A 66 18.22 15.76 0.65
CA ASN A 66 17.98 16.71 1.74
C ASN A 66 18.74 18.02 1.47
N PRO A 67 18.07 19.14 1.13
CA PRO A 67 18.73 20.41 0.87
C PRO A 67 19.46 20.99 2.10
N LYS A 68 19.05 20.61 3.31
CA LYS A 68 19.63 21.11 4.58
C LYS A 68 20.87 20.34 5.00
N LYS A 69 21.04 19.10 4.53
CA LYS A 69 22.20 18.24 4.82
C LYS A 69 22.90 17.92 3.50
N PRO A 70 23.93 18.69 3.10
CA PRO A 70 24.68 18.36 1.89
C PRO A 70 25.40 17.02 2.11
N GLY A 71 25.18 16.06 1.21
CA GLY A 71 25.97 14.84 1.22
C GLY A 71 27.30 15.04 0.48
N ARG A 72 28.01 13.93 0.26
CA ARG A 72 29.38 13.94 -0.27
C ARG A 72 29.57 12.88 -1.33
N VAL A 73 30.55 13.11 -2.19
CA VAL A 73 31.07 12.09 -3.10
C VAL A 73 32.43 11.63 -2.58
N THR A 74 32.56 10.34 -2.28
CA THR A 74 33.82 9.72 -1.87
C THR A 74 34.12 8.52 -2.78
N ASN A 75 35.39 8.10 -2.83
CA ASN A 75 35.80 6.89 -3.54
C ASN A 75 35.01 5.64 -3.08
N GLN A 76 34.77 5.52 -1.77
CA GLN A 76 33.98 4.42 -1.21
C GLN A 76 32.51 4.48 -1.63
N LEU A 77 31.86 5.66 -1.59
CA LEU A 77 30.49 5.81 -2.07
C LEU A 77 30.37 5.54 -3.57
N GLN A 78 31.36 5.97 -4.35
CA GLN A 78 31.44 5.65 -5.78
C GLN A 78 31.59 4.15 -6.02
N TYR A 79 32.39 3.45 -5.22
CA TYR A 79 32.53 1.99 -5.29
C TYR A 79 31.20 1.29 -4.93
N LEU A 80 30.56 1.73 -3.85
CA LEU A 80 29.23 1.22 -3.44
C LEU A 80 28.20 1.41 -4.55
N HIS A 81 28.20 2.54 -5.26
CA HIS A 81 27.29 2.77 -6.36
C HIS A 81 27.67 1.98 -7.63
N LYS A 82 28.91 2.11 -8.10
CA LYS A 82 29.31 1.61 -9.42
C LYS A 82 29.58 0.11 -9.43
N VAL A 83 29.92 -0.48 -8.30
CA VAL A 83 30.28 -1.90 -8.19
C VAL A 83 29.24 -2.66 -7.38
N VAL A 84 29.09 -2.35 -6.09
CA VAL A 84 28.24 -3.14 -5.17
C VAL A 84 26.77 -3.06 -5.57
N MET A 85 26.21 -1.85 -5.71
CA MET A 85 24.81 -1.66 -6.09
C MET A 85 24.53 -2.25 -7.47
N LYS A 86 25.43 -2.10 -8.45
CA LYS A 86 25.25 -2.71 -9.78
C LYS A 86 25.21 -4.24 -9.73
N ALA A 87 26.08 -4.87 -8.93
CA ALA A 87 26.10 -6.31 -8.76
C ALA A 87 24.80 -6.81 -8.09
N LEU A 88 24.41 -6.19 -6.99
CA LEU A 88 23.18 -6.53 -6.26
C LEU A 88 21.93 -6.31 -7.11
N TRP A 89 21.86 -5.22 -7.89
CA TRP A 89 20.71 -4.92 -8.74
C TRP A 89 20.45 -5.97 -9.82
N LYS A 90 21.53 -6.53 -10.39
CA LYS A 90 21.48 -7.56 -11.45
C LYS A 90 21.24 -8.96 -10.91
N HIS A 91 21.35 -9.17 -9.60
CA HIS A 91 21.16 -10.48 -9.00
C HIS A 91 19.75 -11.03 -9.27
N GLN A 92 19.63 -12.34 -9.50
CA GLN A 92 18.35 -13.00 -9.81
C GLN A 92 17.29 -12.79 -8.71
N PHE A 93 17.70 -12.70 -7.45
CA PHE A 93 16.81 -12.48 -6.29
C PHE A 93 16.70 -11.01 -5.88
N ALA A 94 17.15 -10.08 -6.71
CA ALA A 94 17.08 -8.65 -6.41
C ALA A 94 15.65 -8.10 -6.45
N TRP A 95 14.76 -8.75 -7.21
CA TRP A 95 13.46 -8.20 -7.59
C TRP A 95 12.59 -7.73 -6.40
N PRO A 96 12.54 -8.39 -5.23
CA PRO A 96 11.72 -7.92 -4.11
C PRO A 96 12.27 -6.65 -3.45
N PHE A 97 13.58 -6.41 -3.57
CA PHE A 97 14.27 -5.32 -2.88
C PHE A 97 14.45 -4.08 -3.77
N ARG A 98 14.02 -4.12 -5.03
CA ARG A 98 14.21 -3.00 -5.98
C ARG A 98 13.33 -1.80 -5.69
N GLN A 99 12.27 -1.97 -4.91
CA GLN A 99 11.29 -0.95 -4.56
C GLN A 99 10.88 -1.10 -3.09
N PRO A 100 10.33 -0.04 -2.46
CA PRO A 100 9.75 -0.15 -1.13
C PRO A 100 8.67 -1.24 -1.06
N VAL A 101 8.58 -1.91 0.09
CA VAL A 101 7.54 -2.93 0.32
C VAL A 101 6.16 -2.28 0.32
N ASP A 102 5.33 -2.71 -0.63
CA ASP A 102 3.93 -2.34 -0.72
C ASP A 102 3.09 -3.33 0.09
N ALA A 103 2.90 -3.01 1.37
CA ALA A 103 2.19 -3.86 2.33
C ALA A 103 0.72 -4.07 1.94
N VAL A 104 0.09 -3.05 1.34
CA VAL A 104 -1.30 -3.12 0.88
C VAL A 104 -1.43 -4.11 -0.27
N LYS A 105 -0.58 -3.98 -1.30
CA LYS A 105 -0.61 -4.85 -2.47
C LYS A 105 -0.25 -6.30 -2.14
N LEU A 106 0.64 -6.51 -1.17
CA LEU A 106 1.08 -7.83 -0.73
C LEU A 106 0.18 -8.44 0.36
N GLY A 107 -0.82 -7.71 0.85
CA GLY A 107 -1.71 -8.20 1.91
C GLY A 107 -0.98 -8.45 3.23
N LEU A 108 -0.04 -7.58 3.60
CA LEU A 108 0.81 -7.69 4.79
C LEU A 108 0.39 -6.67 5.86
N PRO A 109 -0.68 -6.93 6.64
CA PRO A 109 -1.33 -5.92 7.48
C PRO A 109 -0.50 -5.41 8.67
N ASP A 110 0.56 -6.12 9.00
CA ASP A 110 1.42 -5.86 10.14
C ASP A 110 2.83 -5.41 9.73
N TYR A 111 3.16 -5.39 8.44
CA TYR A 111 4.52 -5.11 7.97
C TYR A 111 5.05 -3.79 8.51
N HIS A 112 4.37 -2.67 8.26
CA HIS A 112 4.79 -1.34 8.77
C HIS A 112 4.53 -1.15 10.27
N LYS A 113 3.85 -2.11 10.92
CA LYS A 113 3.75 -2.16 12.40
C LYS A 113 4.99 -2.82 13.00
N ILE A 114 5.56 -3.82 12.36
CA ILE A 114 6.75 -4.55 12.82
C ILE A 114 8.01 -3.80 12.37
N ILE A 115 8.09 -3.47 11.08
CA ILE A 115 9.23 -2.80 10.46
C ILE A 115 9.08 -1.29 10.59
N LYS A 116 9.89 -0.70 11.48
CA LYS A 116 9.83 0.73 11.81
C LYS A 116 10.62 1.63 10.88
N GLN A 117 11.66 1.10 10.24
CA GLN A 117 12.50 1.82 9.29
C GLN A 117 12.57 1.06 7.97
N PRO A 118 11.55 1.19 7.10
CA PRO A 118 11.56 0.56 5.79
C PRO A 118 12.77 1.03 4.97
N MET A 119 13.43 0.11 4.28
CA MET A 119 14.55 0.41 3.39
C MET A 119 14.57 -0.58 2.22
N ASP A 120 15.01 -0.11 1.05
CA ASP A 120 15.05 -0.87 -0.20
C ASP A 120 16.20 -0.40 -1.11
N MET A 121 16.63 -1.25 -2.05
CA MET A 121 17.73 -0.93 -2.97
C MET A 121 17.39 0.20 -3.93
N GLY A 122 16.11 0.40 -4.28
CA GLY A 122 15.69 1.52 -5.13
C GLY A 122 15.94 2.86 -4.44
N THR A 123 15.59 2.95 -3.17
CA THR A 123 15.89 4.11 -2.31
C THR A 123 17.40 4.31 -2.15
N ILE A 124 18.15 3.26 -1.80
CA ILE A 124 19.62 3.36 -1.62
C ILE A 124 20.30 3.82 -2.91
N LYS A 125 19.86 3.27 -4.07
CA LYS A 125 20.39 3.65 -5.38
C LYS A 125 20.14 5.13 -5.65
N ARG A 126 18.93 5.63 -5.44
CA ARG A 126 18.59 7.04 -5.64
C ARG A 126 19.34 7.97 -4.68
N ARG A 127 19.55 7.55 -3.42
CA ARG A 127 20.41 8.26 -2.46
C ARG A 127 21.88 8.36 -2.93
N LEU A 128 22.43 7.30 -3.52
CA LEU A 128 23.77 7.32 -4.11
C LEU A 128 23.85 8.21 -5.35
N GLU A 129 22.80 8.25 -6.18
CA GLU A 129 22.71 9.12 -7.37
C GLU A 129 22.59 10.60 -7.00
N ASN A 130 21.88 10.91 -5.92
CA ASN A 130 21.65 12.27 -5.45
C ASN A 130 22.74 12.79 -4.50
N ASN A 131 23.82 12.01 -4.30
CA ASN A 131 24.88 12.32 -3.32
C ASN A 131 24.31 12.60 -1.91
N TYR A 132 23.34 11.80 -1.47
CA TYR A 132 22.66 11.96 -0.18
C TYR A 132 23.55 11.63 1.02
N TYR A 133 24.36 10.58 0.88
CA TYR A 133 25.19 10.08 1.98
C TYR A 133 26.40 10.99 2.24
N TRP A 134 26.74 11.14 3.50
CA TRP A 134 27.97 11.80 3.92
C TRP A 134 29.19 10.88 3.80
N GLY A 135 28.99 9.58 4.03
CA GLY A 135 30.06 8.58 4.01
C GLY A 135 29.53 7.17 3.78
N ALA A 136 30.44 6.24 3.47
CA ALA A 136 30.08 4.86 3.13
C ALA A 136 29.37 4.12 4.27
N ALA A 137 29.67 4.44 5.53
CA ALA A 137 29.04 3.83 6.69
C ALA A 137 27.51 4.04 6.70
N GLU A 138 27.02 5.23 6.35
CA GLU A 138 25.58 5.52 6.27
C GLU A 138 24.91 4.65 5.18
N CYS A 139 25.55 4.52 4.01
CA CYS A 139 25.04 3.67 2.94
C CYS A 139 25.04 2.17 3.31
N MET A 140 26.09 1.70 4.00
CA MET A 140 26.16 0.31 4.50
C MET A 140 25.11 0.05 5.57
N GLN A 141 24.82 1.03 6.42
CA GLN A 141 23.76 0.93 7.41
C GLN A 141 22.40 0.72 6.73
N ASP A 142 22.09 1.43 5.65
CA ASP A 142 20.84 1.22 4.92
C ASP A 142 20.75 -0.19 4.30
N PHE A 143 21.85 -0.73 3.75
CA PHE A 143 21.88 -2.12 3.30
C PHE A 143 21.61 -3.11 4.45
N ASN A 144 22.25 -2.90 5.61
CA ASN A 144 22.03 -3.74 6.78
C ASN A 144 20.59 -3.65 7.27
N THR A 145 20.01 -2.45 7.32
CA THR A 145 18.59 -2.24 7.67
C THR A 145 17.67 -2.99 6.72
N MET A 146 17.90 -2.90 5.40
CA MET A 146 17.11 -3.62 4.40
C MET A 146 17.12 -5.14 4.62
N PHE A 147 18.30 -5.74 4.81
CA PHE A 147 18.39 -7.19 5.07
C PHE A 147 17.83 -7.58 6.44
N THR A 148 18.10 -6.78 7.47
CA THR A 148 17.59 -7.01 8.82
C THR A 148 16.07 -6.98 8.85
N ASN A 149 15.44 -6.04 8.15
CA ASN A 149 13.98 -5.99 8.00
C ASN A 149 13.43 -7.27 7.38
N CYS A 150 14.11 -7.79 6.35
CA CYS A 150 13.73 -9.05 5.71
C CYS A 150 13.77 -10.21 6.70
N TYR A 151 14.85 -10.36 7.47
CA TYR A 151 15.01 -11.43 8.46
C TYR A 151 14.07 -11.30 9.67
N ILE A 152 13.75 -10.07 10.09
CA ILE A 152 12.82 -9.83 11.19
C ILE A 152 11.40 -10.22 10.78
N TYR A 153 10.98 -9.84 9.57
CA TYR A 153 9.61 -10.06 9.12
C TYR A 153 9.34 -11.48 8.64
N ASN A 154 10.27 -12.07 7.88
CA ASN A 154 10.10 -13.39 7.27
C ASN A 154 10.80 -14.45 8.14
N LYS A 155 10.00 -15.27 8.83
CA LYS A 155 10.44 -16.47 9.56
C LYS A 155 9.89 -17.72 8.90
#